data_AF-A0A1G9Z8P5-F1
#
_entry.id   AF-A0A1G9Z8P5-F1
#
_cell.length_a   1.000
_cell.length_b   1.000
_cell.length_c   1.000
_cell.angle_alpha   90.00
_cell.angle_beta   90.00
_cell.angle_gamma   90.00
#
_symmetry.space_group_name_H-M   'P 1'
#
loop_
_entity.id
_entity.type
_entity.pdbx_description
1 polymer ?
#
loop_
_entity_poly.entity_id
_entity_poly.type
_entity_poly.pdbx_seq_one_letter_code
_entity_poly.pdbx_strand_id
1 'polypeptide(L)'
;MPYRKRPQLPESVREAILTDVQLLHEASIAAERLFKMRVHLAVEQGLTTQELADRLGCSGQTVLNWRAQGAKYLAEKQGGS
;
A
#
# COMPACT_ATOMS: atom_id res chain seq x y z
N MET A 1 -1.40 22.41 -31.93
CA MET A 1 -1.76 21.11 -31.31
C MET A 1 -3.28 20.96 -31.36
N PRO A 2 -3.87 20.01 -32.11
CA PRO A 2 -5.31 19.83 -32.10
C PRO A 2 -5.77 19.23 -30.75
N TYR A 3 -6.77 19.84 -30.14
CA TYR A 3 -7.39 19.36 -28.90
C TYR A 3 -8.21 18.10 -29.20
N ARG A 4 -7.83 16.95 -28.62
CA ARG A 4 -8.64 15.72 -28.71
C ARG A 4 -9.85 15.85 -27.79
N LYS A 5 -11.06 15.81 -28.35
CA LYS A 5 -12.29 15.67 -27.55
C LYS A 5 -12.21 14.40 -26.71
N ARG A 6 -12.50 14.52 -25.42
CA ARG A 6 -12.61 13.35 -24.54
C ARG A 6 -13.76 12.46 -25.04
N PRO A 7 -13.57 11.14 -25.13
CA PRO A 7 -14.66 10.23 -25.49
C PRO A 7 -15.79 10.36 -24.46
N GLN A 8 -17.01 10.57 -24.95
CA GLN A 8 -18.23 10.55 -24.14
C GLN A 8 -18.63 9.09 -23.96
N LEU A 9 -18.41 8.55 -22.76
CA LEU A 9 -18.82 7.19 -22.41
C LEU A 9 -20.27 7.18 -21.92
N PRO A 10 -21.04 6.11 -22.21
CA PRO A 10 -22.31 5.86 -21.53
C PRO A 10 -22.13 5.85 -20.01
N GLU A 11 -23.13 6.32 -19.27
CA GLU A 11 -23.08 6.44 -17.80
C GLU A 11 -22.76 5.09 -17.15
N SER A 12 -23.41 4.00 -17.57
CA SER A 12 -23.14 2.66 -17.05
C SER A 12 -21.68 2.22 -17.23
N VAL A 13 -21.06 2.57 -18.35
CA VAL A 13 -19.66 2.25 -18.64
C VAL A 13 -18.73 3.10 -17.78
N ARG A 14 -19.06 4.37 -17.57
CA ARG A 14 -18.31 5.27 -16.68
C ARG A 14 -18.32 4.75 -15.24
N GLU A 15 -19.50 4.40 -14.72
CA GLU A 15 -19.64 3.91 -13.34
C GLU A 15 -18.90 2.58 -13.13
N ALA A 16 -18.94 1.68 -14.11
CA ALA A 16 -18.18 0.43 -14.05
C ALA A 16 -16.66 0.67 -13.96
N ILE A 17 -16.13 1.61 -14.76
CA ILE A 17 -14.71 1.96 -14.73
C ILE A 17 -14.34 2.61 -13.39
N LEU A 18 -15.15 3.52 -12.88
CA LEU A 18 -14.91 4.15 -11.58
C LEU A 18 -14.90 3.12 -10.45
N THR A 19 -15.85 2.19 -10.48
CA THR A 19 -15.92 1.09 -9.50
C THR A 19 -14.68 0.20 -9.57
N ASP A 20 -14.25 -0.20 -10.76
CA ASP A 20 -13.05 -1.02 -10.94
C ASP A 20 -11.79 -0.33 -10.40
N VAL A 21 -11.59 0.95 -10.75
CA VAL A 21 -10.46 1.75 -10.26
C VAL A 21 -10.51 1.89 -8.73
N GLN A 22 -11.69 2.11 -8.16
CA GLN A 22 -11.86 2.20 -6.71
C GLN A 22 -11.47 0.88 -6.02
N LEU A 23 -11.97 -0.26 -6.52
CA LEU A 23 -11.66 -1.58 -5.96
C LEU A 23 -10.16 -1.88 -6.02
N LEU A 24 -9.52 -1.58 -7.15
CA LEU A 24 -8.07 -1.76 -7.31
C LEU A 24 -7.30 -0.84 -6.35
N HIS A 25 -7.75 0.39 -6.17
CA HIS A 25 -7.13 1.32 -5.24
C HIS A 25 -7.23 0.83 -3.80
N GLU A 26 -8.42 0.44 -3.34
CA GLU A 26 -8.64 -0.11 -2.00
C GLU A 26 -7.79 -1.37 -1.75
N ALA A 27 -7.75 -2.29 -2.72
CA ALA A 27 -6.91 -3.48 -2.66
C ALA A 27 -5.41 -3.13 -2.56
N SER A 28 -4.96 -2.14 -3.33
CA SER A 28 -3.56 -1.66 -3.29
C SER A 28 -3.19 -1.09 -1.92
N ILE A 29 -4.06 -0.27 -1.32
CA ILE A 29 -3.86 0.30 0.02
C ILE A 29 -3.82 -0.82 1.06
N ALA A 30 -4.74 -1.78 0.99
CA ALA A 30 -4.78 -2.91 1.92
C ALA A 30 -3.50 -3.75 1.83
N ALA A 31 -3.04 -4.06 0.61
CA ALA A 31 -1.80 -4.79 0.38
C ALA A 31 -0.57 -4.04 0.94
N GLU A 32 -0.50 -2.72 0.72
CA GLU A 32 0.60 -1.89 1.23
C GLU A 32 0.63 -1.87 2.77
N ARG A 33 -0.54 -1.77 3.42
CA ARG A 33 -0.65 -1.83 4.88
C ARG A 33 -0.16 -3.18 5.42
N LEU A 34 -0.63 -4.27 4.82
CA LEU A 34 -0.21 -5.62 5.20
C LEU A 34 1.31 -5.82 5.02
N PHE A 35 1.88 -5.33 3.92
CA PHE A 35 3.31 -5.35 3.68
C PHE A 35 4.08 -4.65 4.82
N LYS A 36 3.67 -3.42 5.19
CA LYS A 36 4.32 -2.67 6.26
C LYS A 36 4.19 -3.35 7.63
N MET A 37 3.03 -3.95 7.93
CA MET A 37 2.85 -4.76 9.15
C MET A 37 3.80 -5.97 9.17
N ARG A 38 3.99 -6.64 8.02
CA ARG A 38 4.94 -7.76 7.88
C ARG A 38 6.39 -7.32 8.08
N VAL A 39 6.78 -6.16 7.55
CA VAL A 39 8.10 -5.56 7.81
C VAL A 39 8.30 -5.35 9.32
N HIS A 40 7.32 -4.80 10.02
CA HIS A 40 7.41 -4.64 11.47
C HIS A 40 7.59 -5.99 12.19
N LEU A 41 6.73 -6.97 11.92
CA LEU A 41 6.80 -8.29 12.55
C LEU A 41 8.11 -9.03 12.25
N ALA A 42 8.65 -8.91 11.04
CA ALA A 42 9.94 -9.48 10.67
C ALA A 42 11.07 -8.94 11.57
N VAL A 43 11.06 -7.62 11.83
CA VAL A 43 12.05 -7.00 12.72
C VAL A 43 11.87 -7.45 14.16
N GLU A 44 10.63 -7.56 14.65
CA GLU A 44 10.35 -8.12 15.99
C GLU A 44 10.75 -9.59 16.11
N GLN A 45 10.84 -10.33 14.99
CA GLN A 45 11.32 -11.71 14.92
C GLN A 45 12.85 -11.84 14.76
N GLY A 46 13.58 -10.71 14.80
CA GLY A 46 15.04 -10.70 14.84
C GLY A 46 15.71 -10.38 13.51
N LEU A 47 14.96 -10.10 12.44
CA LEU A 47 15.55 -9.61 11.20
C LEU A 47 15.99 -8.15 11.37
N THR A 48 17.17 -7.82 10.87
CA THR A 48 17.66 -6.46 10.89
C THR A 48 17.05 -5.63 9.76
N THR A 49 16.93 -4.33 9.99
CA THR A 49 16.55 -3.36 8.96
C THR A 49 17.45 -3.46 7.73
N GLN A 50 18.74 -3.73 7.91
CA GLN A 50 19.71 -3.81 6.83
C GLN A 50 19.49 -5.06 5.96
N GLU A 51 19.27 -6.23 6.56
CA GLU A 51 18.94 -7.45 5.80
C GLU A 51 17.70 -7.28 4.94
N LEU A 52 16.67 -6.62 5.47
CA LEU A 52 15.46 -6.29 4.72
C LEU A 52 15.74 -5.28 3.59
N ALA A 53 16.57 -4.26 3.85
CA ALA A 53 16.90 -3.24 2.87
C ALA A 53 17.71 -3.83 1.70
N ASP A 54 18.72 -4.64 2.00
CA ASP A 54 19.55 -5.34 1.03
C ASP A 54 18.71 -6.32 0.20
N ARG A 55 17.81 -7.07 0.85
CA ARG A 55 16.94 -8.02 0.16
C ARG A 55 15.93 -7.35 -0.77
N LEU A 56 15.41 -6.18 -0.38
CA LEU A 56 14.39 -5.44 -1.13
C LEU A 56 14.98 -4.41 -2.10
N GLY A 57 16.30 -4.22 -2.10
CA GLY A 57 16.98 -3.26 -2.96
C GLY A 57 16.61 -1.81 -2.64
N CYS A 58 16.45 -1.48 -1.36
CA CYS A 58 16.10 -0.14 -0.91
C CYS A 58 17.01 0.34 0.23
N SER A 59 16.81 1.58 0.69
CA SER A 59 17.58 2.11 1.81
C SER A 59 17.07 1.59 3.16
N GLY A 60 17.95 1.44 4.14
CA GLY A 60 17.54 1.12 5.51
C GLY A 60 16.55 2.13 6.09
N GLN A 61 16.67 3.42 5.72
CA GLN A 61 15.71 4.45 6.12
C GLN A 61 14.29 4.19 5.60
N THR A 62 14.18 3.68 4.38
CA THR A 62 12.89 3.27 3.79
C THR A 62 12.25 2.17 4.63
N VAL A 63 13.02 1.16 5.03
CA VAL A 63 12.56 0.05 5.88
C VAL A 63 12.17 0.53 7.29
N LEU A 64 12.93 1.45 7.90
CA LEU A 64 12.57 2.06 9.19
C LEU A 64 11.22 2.77 9.13
N ASN A 65 10.97 3.53 8.06
CA ASN A 65 9.70 4.22 7.86
C ASN A 65 8.54 3.22 7.72
N TRP A 66 8.73 2.14 6.96
CA TRP A 66 7.74 1.08 6.83
C TRP A 66 7.49 0.35 8.15
N ARG A 67 8.53 0.04 8.93
CA ARG A 67 8.41 -0.56 10.26
C ARG A 67 7.56 0.31 11.19
N ALA A 68 7.81 1.61 11.22
CA ALA A 68 7.05 2.53 12.07
C ALA A 68 5.57 2.61 11.67
N GLN A 69 5.27 2.59 10.36
CA GLN A 69 3.89 2.55 9.87
C GLN A 69 3.21 1.21 10.18
N GLY A 70 3.94 0.10 10.02
CA GLY A 70 3.45 -1.24 10.35
C GLY A 70 3.05 -1.40 11.81
N ALA A 71 3.84 -0.83 12.74
CA ALA A 71 3.51 -0.80 14.15
C ALA A 71 2.18 -0.07 14.43
N LYS A 72 1.96 1.07 13.77
CA LYS A 72 0.71 1.84 13.89
C LYS A 72 -0.49 1.04 13.39
N TYR A 73 -0.39 0.43 12.21
CA TYR A 73 -1.49 -0.37 11.65
C TYR A 73 -1.82 -1.60 12.50
N LEU A 74 -0.83 -2.21 13.17
CA LEU A 74 -1.07 -3.30 14.12
C LEU A 74 -1.81 -2.81 15.37
N ALA A 75 -1.41 -1.67 15.93
CA ALA A 75 -2.09 -1.07 17.08
C ALA A 75 -3.55 -0.70 16.77
N GLU A 76 -3.80 -0.10 15.59
CA GLU A 76 -5.15 0.21 15.11
C GLU A 76 -6.04 -1.04 15.01
N LYS A 77 -5.48 -2.16 14.51
CA LYS A 77 -6.21 -3.43 14.40
C LYS A 77 -6.55 -4.05 15.75
N GLN A 78 -5.72 -3.85 16.76
CA GLN A 78 -5.89 -4.42 18.10
C GLN A 78 -6.76 -3.55 19.02
N GLY A 79 -6.83 -2.24 18.78
CA GLY A 79 -7.64 -1.30 19.55
C GLY A 79 -9.12 -1.20 19.13
N GLY A 80 -9.53 -1.93 18.10
CA GLY A 80 -10.92 -2.00 17.63
C GLY A 80 -11.65 -3.24 18.15
N SER A 81 -11.64 -3.44 19.47
CA SER A 81 -12.42 -4.50 20.16
C SER A 81 -13.48 -3.91 21.08
#